data_AF-A0A3M7LEZ9-F1
#
_entry.id   AF-A0A3M7LEZ9-F1
#
_cell.length_a   1.000
_cell.length_b   1.000
_cell.length_c   1.000
_cell.angle_alpha   90.00
_cell.angle_beta   90.00
_cell.angle_gamma   90.00
#
_symmetry.space_group_name_H-M   'P 1'
#
loop_
_entity.id
_entity.type
_entity.pdbx_description
1 polymer ?
#
loop_
_entity_poly.entity_id
_entity_poly.type
_entity_poly.pdbx_seq_one_letter_code
_entity_poly.pdbx_strand_id
1 'polypeptide(L)'
;MNINDYVWHDKVLLNINIDRKKPGIIDEVSFEIEDNNVLKKLIFKEVYWLNLNLNFGVIAEESILNIQCLNKDDYDLSLLYKKWNGHLDEKKLHSYLIELNSSGSTIKLIAENFIYQNLN
;
A
#
# COMPACT_ATOMS: atom_id res chain seq x y z
N MET A 1 6.65 -1.65 -13.66
CA MET A 1 7.62 -1.42 -12.58
C MET A 1 7.23 -2.33 -11.44
N ASN A 2 8.17 -3.05 -10.83
CA ASN A 2 7.85 -3.91 -9.69
C ASN A 2 8.19 -3.15 -8.40
N ILE A 3 7.28 -3.19 -7.42
CA ILE A 3 7.52 -2.52 -6.13
C ILE A 3 8.69 -3.16 -5.38
N ASN A 4 8.97 -4.43 -5.67
CA ASN A 4 10.07 -5.18 -5.07
C ASN A 4 11.45 -4.70 -5.55
N ASP A 5 11.51 -3.88 -6.61
CA ASP A 5 12.78 -3.37 -7.16
C ASP A 5 13.36 -2.18 -6.35
N TYR A 6 12.60 -1.66 -5.38
CA TYR A 6 13.01 -0.53 -4.55
C TYR A 6 13.58 -0.99 -3.20
N VAL A 7 14.52 -0.22 -2.66
CA VAL A 7 15.01 -0.41 -1.28
C VAL A 7 14.03 0.26 -0.33
N TRP A 8 13.31 -0.49 0.51
CA TRP A 8 12.27 0.06 1.40
C TRP A 8 12.69 0.21 2.84
N HIS A 9 13.58 -0.66 3.30
CA HIS A 9 14.01 -0.77 4.69
C HIS A 9 14.47 0.59 5.25
N ASP A 10 14.08 0.89 6.49
CA ASP A 10 14.42 2.09 7.27
C ASP A 10 13.86 3.42 6.76
N LYS A 11 13.08 3.45 5.67
CA LYS A 11 12.38 4.67 5.27
C LYS A 11 11.30 5.03 6.29
N VAL A 12 11.18 6.32 6.63
CA VAL A 12 10.25 6.79 7.67
C VAL A 12 8.88 7.00 7.05
N LEU A 13 7.85 6.39 7.64
CA LEU A 13 6.46 6.63 7.27
C LEU A 13 5.93 7.83 8.07
N LEU A 14 5.57 8.89 7.36
CA LEU A 14 5.07 10.13 7.97
C LEU A 14 3.55 10.18 8.03
N ASN A 15 2.88 9.68 6.98
CA ASN A 15 1.43 9.81 6.84
C ASN A 15 0.83 8.73 5.94
N ILE A 16 -0.41 8.37 6.22
CA ILE A 16 -1.24 7.49 5.39
C ILE A 16 -2.50 8.26 5.02
N ASN A 17 -2.77 8.42 3.72
CA ASN A 17 -3.96 9.10 3.22
C ASN A 17 -4.78 8.16 2.35
N ILE A 18 -6.09 8.12 2.61
CA ILE A 18 -7.06 7.40 1.79
C ILE A 18 -7.92 8.46 1.09
N ASP A 19 -7.78 8.58 -0.24
CA ASP A 19 -8.60 9.47 -1.05
C ASP A 19 -9.73 8.67 -1.71
N ARG A 20 -10.96 8.96 -1.25
CA ARG A 20 -12.21 8.45 -1.82
C ARG A 20 -13.18 9.57 -2.16
N LYS A 21 -12.69 10.75 -2.55
CA LYS A 21 -13.54 11.91 -2.84
C LYS A 21 -14.56 11.64 -3.96
N LYS A 22 -14.26 10.69 -4.85
CA LYS A 22 -15.18 10.25 -5.91
C LYS A 22 -15.12 8.72 -6.06
N PRO A 23 -15.80 7.96 -5.17
CA PRO A 23 -15.70 6.49 -5.16
C PRO A 23 -16.02 5.86 -6.52
N GLY A 24 -15.26 4.83 -6.89
CA GLY A 24 -15.31 4.16 -8.19
C GLY A 24 -14.58 4.91 -9.32
N ILE A 25 -14.03 6.09 -9.05
CA ILE A 25 -13.22 6.89 -9.98
C ILE A 25 -11.91 7.34 -9.31
N ILE A 26 -11.97 7.68 -8.02
CA ILE A 26 -10.84 8.00 -7.16
C ILE A 26 -10.98 7.12 -5.94
N ASP A 27 -10.27 6.01 -5.96
CA ASP A 27 -9.99 5.17 -4.81
C ASP A 27 -8.46 4.97 -4.76
N GLU A 28 -7.78 5.87 -4.03
CA GLU A 28 -6.33 5.90 -3.91
C GLU A 28 -5.90 5.77 -2.45
N VAL A 29 -4.80 5.08 -2.21
CA VAL A 29 -4.12 5.04 -0.90
C VAL A 29 -2.71 5.53 -1.11
N SER A 30 -2.29 6.52 -0.33
CA SER A 30 -0.96 7.08 -0.44
C SER A 30 -0.24 7.15 0.90
N PHE A 31 1.08 7.00 0.81
CA PHE A 31 2.00 7.01 1.92
C PHE A 31 3.01 8.13 1.67
N GLU A 32 3.10 9.05 2.62
CA GLU A 32 4.16 10.06 2.64
C GLU A 32 5.35 9.46 3.39
N ILE A 33 6.48 9.40 2.70
CA ILE A 33 7.66 8.65 3.11
C ILE A 33 8.85 9.60 3.08
N GLU A 34 9.63 9.63 4.14
CA GLU A 34 10.94 10.26 4.14
C GLU A 34 12.02 9.21 3.81
N ASP A 35 12.88 9.55 2.85
CA ASP A 35 14.00 8.74 2.40
C ASP A 35 15.26 9.62 2.39
N ASN A 36 16.06 9.53 3.45
CA ASN A 36 17.28 10.34 3.63
C ASN A 36 17.03 11.86 3.52
N ASN A 37 16.06 12.38 4.28
CA ASN A 37 15.57 13.78 4.22
C ASN A 37 14.91 14.19 2.88
N VAL A 38 14.66 13.25 1.98
CA VAL A 38 13.88 13.51 0.75
C VAL A 38 12.45 13.03 0.97
N LEU A 39 11.50 13.96 0.90
CA LEU A 39 10.08 13.62 0.95
C LEU A 39 9.63 12.99 -0.36
N LYS A 40 9.00 11.83 -0.24
CA LYS A 40 8.48 11.03 -1.35
C LYS A 40 7.06 10.58 -1.05
N LYS A 41 6.33 10.26 -2.12
CA LYS A 41 4.97 9.73 -2.05
C LYS A 41 4.93 8.39 -2.77
N LEU A 42 4.46 7.36 -2.08
CA LEU A 42 4.02 6.10 -2.67
C LEU A 42 2.50 6.15 -2.80
N ILE A 43 1.98 6.02 -4.02
CA ILE A 43 0.54 6.13 -4.32
C ILE A 43 0.09 4.84 -4.98
N PHE A 44 -0.89 4.17 -4.40
CA PHE A 44 -1.62 3.07 -5.02
C PHE A 44 -2.92 3.62 -5.61
N LYS A 45 -3.19 3.26 -6.86
CA LYS A 45 -4.36 3.72 -7.61
C LYS A 45 -5.29 2.57 -7.94
N GLU A 46 -6.57 2.90 -8.11
CA GLU A 46 -7.62 1.90 -8.36
C GLU A 46 -7.57 0.83 -7.26
N VAL A 47 -7.66 1.27 -6.01
CA VAL A 47 -7.60 0.41 -4.82
C VAL A 47 -8.97 -0.20 -4.57
N TYR A 48 -9.08 -1.52 -4.66
CA TYR A 48 -10.34 -2.25 -4.48
C TYR A 48 -10.49 -2.83 -3.07
N TRP A 49 -9.40 -2.91 -2.33
CA TRP A 49 -9.39 -3.42 -0.96
C TRP A 49 -8.21 -2.89 -0.16
N LEU A 50 -8.47 -2.59 1.11
CA LEU A 50 -7.47 -2.10 2.07
C LEU A 50 -7.76 -2.72 3.44
N ASN A 51 -6.72 -3.21 4.10
CA ASN A 51 -6.72 -3.65 5.48
C ASN A 51 -5.57 -2.98 6.22
N LEU A 52 -5.92 -2.25 7.28
CA LEU A 52 -5.00 -1.51 8.14
C LEU A 52 -5.01 -2.17 9.53
N ASN A 53 -3.96 -2.94 9.83
CA ASN A 53 -3.75 -3.52 11.14
C ASN A 53 -2.65 -2.70 11.86
N LEU A 54 -3.07 -1.62 12.51
CA LEU A 54 -2.19 -0.60 13.08
C LEU A 54 -2.17 -0.67 14.61
N ASN A 55 -0.97 -0.71 15.18
CA ASN A 55 -0.73 -0.57 16.62
C ASN A 55 -0.36 0.89 16.93
N PHE A 56 -1.01 1.48 17.94
CA PHE A 56 -0.78 2.87 18.36
C PHE A 56 -0.20 2.93 19.78
N GLY A 57 0.40 4.07 20.14
CA GLY A 57 0.95 4.32 21.47
C GLY A 57 2.43 4.00 21.63
N VAL A 58 3.11 3.63 20.53
CA VAL A 58 4.57 3.49 20.50
C VAL A 58 5.20 4.88 20.35
N ILE A 59 6.13 5.22 21.24
CA ILE A 59 6.87 6.49 21.19
C ILE A 59 8.17 6.26 20.41
N ALA A 60 8.07 6.27 19.09
CA ALA A 60 9.19 6.16 18.16
C ALA A 60 8.79 6.72 16.79
N GLU A 61 9.78 7.03 15.95
CA GLU A 61 9.53 7.20 14.51
C GLU A 61 9.07 5.87 13.93
N GLU A 62 8.06 5.90 13.07
CA GLU A 62 7.60 4.71 12.38
C GLU A 62 8.40 4.53 11.10
N SER A 63 9.08 3.39 10.96
CA SER A 63 9.86 3.08 9.76
C SER A 63 9.35 1.82 9.07
N ILE A 64 9.60 1.75 7.77
CA ILE A 64 9.22 0.62 6.94
C ILE A 64 10.21 -0.51 7.15
N LEU A 65 9.72 -1.68 7.58
CA LEU A 65 10.47 -2.94 7.57
C LEU A 65 10.58 -3.46 6.14
N ASN A 66 9.44 -3.54 5.45
CA ASN A 66 9.38 -4.10 4.11
C ASN A 66 8.15 -3.61 3.34
N ILE A 67 8.27 -3.52 2.02
CA ILE A 67 7.13 -3.42 1.10
C ILE A 67 7.32 -4.43 -0.01
N GLN A 68 6.29 -5.23 -0.26
CA GLN A 68 6.34 -6.25 -1.29
C GLN A 68 5.01 -6.40 -2.03
N CYS A 69 5.09 -6.70 -3.32
CA CYS A 69 4.01 -7.29 -4.08
C CYS A 69 4.02 -8.80 -3.81
N LEU A 70 2.89 -9.31 -3.33
CA LEU A 70 2.69 -10.72 -3.05
C LEU A 70 2.49 -11.52 -4.34
N ASN A 71 2.48 -12.85 -4.19
CA ASN A 71 2.20 -13.76 -5.29
C ASN A 71 0.75 -13.62 -5.80
N LYS A 72 0.50 -14.08 -7.02
CA LYS A 72 -0.85 -14.04 -7.64
C LYS A 72 -1.86 -14.95 -6.92
N ASP A 73 -1.36 -15.96 -6.22
CA ASP A 73 -2.18 -16.91 -5.46
C ASP A 73 -2.48 -16.41 -4.03
N ASP A 74 -2.23 -15.12 -3.76
CA ASP A 74 -2.57 -14.50 -2.50
C ASP A 74 -4.06 -14.72 -2.16
N TYR A 75 -4.30 -15.12 -0.92
CA TYR A 75 -5.63 -15.55 -0.47
C TYR A 75 -6.65 -14.40 -0.53
N ASP A 76 -6.24 -13.20 -0.08
CA ASP A 76 -7.14 -12.03 -0.07
C ASP A 76 -7.45 -11.56 -1.49
N LEU A 77 -6.50 -11.66 -2.42
CA LEU A 77 -6.74 -11.41 -3.85
C LEU A 77 -7.79 -12.36 -4.41
N SER A 78 -7.62 -13.65 -4.14
CA SER A 78 -8.53 -14.70 -4.58
C SER A 78 -9.95 -14.51 -4.00
N LEU A 79 -10.03 -14.14 -2.72
CA LEU A 79 -11.30 -13.81 -2.08
C LEU A 79 -11.96 -12.57 -2.69
N LEU A 80 -11.17 -11.54 -3.03
CA LEU A 80 -11.69 -10.33 -3.65
C LEU A 80 -12.32 -10.67 -5.01
N TYR A 81 -11.61 -11.36 -5.91
CA TYR A 81 -12.18 -11.76 -7.21
C TYR A 81 -13.48 -12.57 -7.04
N LYS A 82 -13.50 -13.54 -6.12
CA LYS A 82 -14.72 -14.32 -5.81
C LYS A 82 -15.87 -13.44 -5.31
N LYS A 83 -15.59 -12.51 -4.40
CA LYS A 83 -16.59 -11.59 -3.83
C LYS A 83 -17.26 -10.73 -4.90
N TRP A 84 -16.48 -10.32 -5.90
CA TRP A 84 -16.96 -9.48 -7.00
C TRP A 84 -17.57 -10.26 -8.17
N ASN A 85 -17.63 -11.60 -8.07
CA ASN A 85 -18.41 -12.47 -8.96
C ASN A 85 -18.23 -12.17 -10.46
N GLY A 86 -16.97 -12.03 -10.90
CA GLY A 86 -16.62 -11.79 -12.31
C GLY A 86 -16.49 -10.32 -12.72
N HIS A 87 -16.98 -9.37 -11.93
CA HIS A 87 -16.93 -7.94 -12.28
C HIS A 87 -15.52 -7.34 -12.31
N LEU A 88 -14.53 -8.03 -11.73
CA LEU A 88 -13.14 -7.59 -11.70
C LEU A 88 -12.23 -8.41 -12.60
N ASP A 89 -12.72 -9.47 -13.27
CA ASP A 89 -11.86 -10.47 -13.93
C ASP A 89 -10.96 -9.88 -15.05
N GLU A 90 -11.40 -8.80 -15.69
CA GLU A 90 -10.63 -8.06 -16.69
C GLU A 90 -9.57 -7.12 -16.07
N LYS A 91 -9.69 -6.81 -14.77
CA LYS A 91 -8.75 -5.97 -14.04
C LYS A 91 -7.54 -6.81 -13.62
N LYS A 92 -6.35 -6.26 -13.86
CA LYS A 92 -5.09 -6.87 -13.43
C LYS A 92 -4.70 -6.33 -12.05
N LEU A 93 -5.21 -6.97 -11.01
CA LEU A 93 -4.99 -6.57 -9.62
C LEU A 93 -3.74 -7.23 -9.03
N HIS A 94 -3.14 -6.53 -8.08
CA HIS A 94 -1.95 -6.94 -7.37
C HIS A 94 -2.15 -6.75 -5.86
N SER A 95 -1.75 -7.75 -5.06
CA SER A 95 -1.72 -7.63 -3.59
C SER A 95 -0.38 -7.06 -3.14
N TYR A 96 -0.43 -6.07 -2.26
CA TYR A 96 0.73 -5.44 -1.66
C TYR A 96 0.67 -5.57 -0.14
N LEU A 97 1.81 -5.84 0.47
CA LEU A 97 1.99 -5.88 1.92
C LEU A 97 3.08 -4.89 2.31
N ILE A 98 2.78 -4.08 3.32
CA ILE A 98 3.68 -3.13 3.97
C ILE A 98 3.77 -3.55 5.44
N GLU A 99 4.99 -3.71 5.91
CA GLU A 99 5.32 -4.10 7.28
C GLU A 99 6.10 -2.95 7.92
N LEU A 100 5.72 -2.56 9.14
CA LEU A 100 6.35 -1.45 9.86
C LEU A 100 7.19 -1.97 11.04
N ASN A 101 8.31 -1.34 11.29
CA ASN A 101 9.29 -1.75 12.31
C ASN A 101 8.83 -1.42 13.73
N SER A 102 8.54 -0.15 14.00
CA SER A 102 8.47 0.36 15.37
C SER A 102 7.20 -0.09 16.09
N SER A 103 6.06 -0.07 15.39
CA SER A 103 4.79 -0.56 15.93
C SER A 103 4.50 -2.03 15.64
N GLY A 104 5.27 -2.67 14.76
CA GLY A 104 4.95 -4.00 14.23
C GLY A 104 3.63 -4.04 13.45
N SER A 105 3.13 -2.89 13.01
CA SER A 105 1.88 -2.78 12.24
C SER A 105 2.03 -3.40 10.85
N THR A 106 0.92 -3.86 10.29
CA THR A 106 0.85 -4.38 8.93
C THR A 106 -0.27 -3.73 8.15
N ILE A 107 0.02 -3.42 6.89
CA ILE A 107 -0.93 -2.82 5.96
C ILE A 107 -0.95 -3.68 4.70
N LYS A 108 -2.13 -4.15 4.32
CA LYS A 108 -2.31 -4.93 3.11
C LYS A 108 -3.34 -4.26 2.22
N LEU A 109 -3.08 -4.19 0.92
CA LEU A 109 -3.99 -3.58 -0.04
C LEU A 109 -3.96 -4.30 -1.39
N ILE A 110 -5.05 -4.18 -2.14
CA ILE A 110 -5.18 -4.70 -3.50
C ILE A 110 -5.47 -3.55 -4.45
N ALA A 111 -4.62 -3.38 -5.45
CA ALA A 111 -4.67 -2.26 -6.38
C ALA A 111 -4.21 -2.67 -7.79
N GLU A 112 -4.57 -1.91 -8.82
CA GLU A 112 -4.09 -2.16 -10.20
C GLU A 112 -2.63 -1.76 -10.37
N ASN A 113 -2.21 -0.66 -9.76
CA ASN A 113 -0.89 -0.08 -9.98
C ASN A 113 -0.45 0.86 -8.83
N PHE A 114 0.83 1.22 -8.87
CA PHE A 114 1.43 2.16 -7.92
C PHE A 114 2.38 3.14 -8.62
N ILE A 115 2.64 4.27 -7.97
CA ILE A 115 3.61 5.29 -8.35
C ILE A 115 4.46 5.62 -7.12
N TYR A 116 5.77 5.75 -7.30
CA TYR A 116 6.67 6.26 -6.27
C TYR A 116 7.46 7.44 -6.82
N GLN A 117 7.29 8.61 -6.22
CA GLN A 117 7.83 9.87 -6.74
C GLN A 117 8.18 10.84 -5.61
N ASN A 118 8.98 11.87 -5.90
CA ASN A 118 9.26 12.94 -4.95
C ASN A 118 7.99 13.77 -4.66
N LEU A 119 7.85 14.27 -3.42
CA LEU A 119 6.95 15.38 -3.16
C LEU A 119 7.60 16.65 -3.73
N ASN A 120 6.86 17.36 -4.59
CA ASN A 120 7.22 18.70 -5.04
C ASN A 120 6.76 19.74 -4.01
#